data_AF-A0A972S2Z4-F1
#
_entry.id   AF-A0A972S2Z4-F1
#
_cell.length_a   1.000
_cell.length_b   1.000
_cell.length_c   1.000
_cell.angle_alpha   90.00
_cell.angle_beta   90.00
_cell.angle_gamma   90.00
#
_symmetry.space_group_name_H-M   'P 1'
#
loop_
_entity.id
_entity.type
_entity.pdbx_description
1 polymer ?
#
loop_
_entity_poly.entity_id
_entity_poly.type
_entity_poly.pdbx_seq_one_letter_code
_entity_poly.pdbx_strand_id
1 'polypeptide(L)'
;PHILWIYTKPIQKRIYIDRSKIVIIEPDLEQVIIKQLRQKDLFSLLKKAKKEDDHYVVRQKEREFLIYLDHGTIKKVIYKDRLDNTNVVKFLDPKQNLPLDEKIFEPKIDPEYDIIHE
;
A
#
# COMPACT_ATOMS: atom_id res chain seq x y z
N PRO A 1 2.81 1.86 12.20
CA PRO A 1 2.86 0.65 11.35
C PRO A 1 3.83 0.94 10.21
N HIS A 2 4.67 -0.02 9.85
CA HIS A 2 5.60 0.11 8.72
C HIS A 2 5.08 -0.73 7.56
N ILE A 3 5.06 -0.16 6.36
CA ILE A 3 4.60 -0.86 5.15
C ILE A 3 5.67 -0.69 4.08
N LEU A 4 5.96 -1.79 3.39
CA LEU A 4 6.73 -1.79 2.15
C LEU A 4 5.87 -2.38 1.05
N TRP A 5 5.71 -1.63 -0.03
CA TRP A 5 5.08 -2.10 -1.26
C TRP A 5 6.09 -2.08 -2.40
N ILE A 6 6.30 -3.23 -3.05
CA ILE A 6 7.29 -3.40 -4.12
C ILE A 6 6.55 -3.71 -5.42
N TYR A 7 6.72 -2.83 -6.42
CA TYR A 7 6.34 -3.10 -7.79
C TYR A 7 7.55 -3.63 -8.55
N THR A 8 7.39 -4.77 -9.20
CA THR A 8 8.44 -5.41 -10.01
C THR A 8 8.24 -5.25 -11.51
N LYS A 9 7.00 -5.00 -11.96
CA LYS A 9 6.63 -4.84 -13.38
C LYS A 9 5.44 -3.86 -13.53
N PRO A 10 5.32 -3.19 -14.69
CA PRO A 10 6.33 -3.08 -15.74
C PRO A 10 7.51 -2.19 -15.35
N ILE A 11 7.28 -1.26 -14.42
CA ILE A 11 8.27 -0.31 -13.92
C ILE A 11 8.56 -0.66 -12.47
N GLN A 12 9.85 -0.64 -12.10
CA GLN A 12 10.25 -0.95 -10.74
C GLN A 12 10.06 0.27 -9.85
N LYS A 13 9.38 0.07 -8.71
CA LYS A 13 9.34 1.08 -7.65
C LYS A 13 9.09 0.48 -6.29
N ARG A 14 9.60 1.16 -5.27
CA ARG A 14 9.41 0.78 -3.85
C ARG A 14 8.72 1.91 -3.13
N ILE A 15 7.66 1.59 -2.40
CA ILE A 15 6.90 2.54 -1.61
C ILE A 15 7.02 2.14 -0.14
N TYR A 16 7.68 2.99 0.63
CA TYR A 16 7.80 2.87 2.07
C TYR A 16 6.78 3.81 2.71
N ILE A 17 5.95 3.28 3.60
CA ILE A 17 4.94 4.05 4.32
C ILE A 17 5.21 3.89 5.81
N ASP A 18 5.42 5.02 6.47
CA ASP A 18 5.50 5.12 7.92
C ASP A 18 4.44 6.13 8.42
N ARG A 19 4.36 6.33 9.74
CA ARG A 19 3.30 7.10 10.42
C ARG A 19 3.14 8.53 9.91
N SER A 20 4.23 9.15 9.45
CA SER A 20 4.26 10.57 9.07
C SER A 20 4.69 10.82 7.63
N LYS A 21 5.22 9.83 6.92
CA LYS A 21 5.76 10.04 5.56
C LYS A 21 5.61 8.82 4.65
N ILE A 22 5.56 9.11 3.36
CA ILE A 22 5.70 8.15 2.27
C ILE A 22 7.00 8.46 1.56
N VAL A 23 7.81 7.43 1.31
CA VAL A 23 9.00 7.52 0.44
C VAL A 23 8.78 6.59 -0.74
N ILE A 24 8.79 7.14 -1.94
CA ILE A 24 8.67 6.40 -3.20
C ILE A 24 10.04 6.45 -3.87
N ILE A 25 10.63 5.30 -4.17
CA ILE A 25 11.88 5.19 -4.93
C ILE A 25 11.55 4.61 -6.30
N GLU A 26 11.91 5.32 -7.35
CA GLU A 26 11.71 4.95 -8.76
C GLU A 26 13.09 4.85 -9.44
N PRO A 27 13.77 3.68 -9.37
CA PRO A 27 15.13 3.53 -9.87
C PRO A 27 15.30 3.85 -11.35
N ASP A 28 14.31 3.47 -12.17
CA ASP A 28 14.34 3.68 -13.62
C ASP A 28 14.32 5.19 -14.00
N LEU A 29 13.90 6.05 -13.05
CA LEU A 29 13.87 7.50 -13.20
C LEU A 29 14.96 8.20 -12.37
N GLU A 30 15.79 7.43 -11.65
CA GLU A 30 16.77 7.95 -10.70
C GLU A 30 16.17 8.99 -9.75
N GLN A 31 14.96 8.69 -9.23
CA GLN A 31 14.14 9.65 -8.49
C GLN A 31 13.61 9.08 -7.17
N VAL A 32 13.54 9.95 -6.16
CA VAL A 32 12.88 9.71 -4.87
C VAL A 32 11.84 10.79 -4.60
N ILE A 33 10.62 10.37 -4.27
CA ILE A 33 9.53 11.27 -3.87
C ILE A 33 9.24 11.09 -2.38
N ILE A 34 9.30 12.18 -1.61
CA ILE A 34 9.02 12.19 -0.17
C ILE A 34 7.75 13.02 0.08
N LYS A 35 6.70 12.37 0.58
CA LYS A 35 5.39 13.01 0.87
C LYS A 35 5.07 12.97 2.35
N GLN A 36 4.56 14.07 2.90
CA GLN A 36 4.08 14.11 4.30
C GLN A 36 2.65 13.52 4.41
N LEU A 37 2.49 12.52 5.28
CA LEU A 37 1.19 11.92 5.62
C LEU A 37 0.50 12.75 6.71
N ARG A 38 -0.39 13.65 6.28
CA ARG A 38 -1.22 14.44 7.19
C ARG A 38 -2.38 13.64 7.82
N GLN A 39 -2.70 12.44 7.32
CA GLN A 39 -3.84 11.65 7.77
C GLN A 39 -3.46 10.17 7.95
N LYS A 40 -3.54 9.69 9.20
CA LYS A 40 -3.57 8.26 9.55
C LYS A 40 -4.81 7.62 8.93
N ASP A 41 -4.87 6.39 8.44
CA ASP A 41 -3.94 5.26 8.33
C ASP A 41 -4.67 4.28 7.39
N LEU A 42 -4.04 3.67 6.39
CA LEU A 42 -4.67 2.58 5.61
C LEU A 42 -5.32 1.53 6.54
N PHE A 43 -4.71 1.27 7.69
CA PHE A 43 -5.22 0.39 8.74
C PHE A 43 -6.43 0.93 9.50
N SER A 44 -6.56 2.24 9.67
CA SER A 44 -7.78 2.84 10.23
C SER A 44 -8.99 2.61 9.31
N LEU A 45 -8.74 2.42 8.01
CA LEU A 45 -9.78 2.09 7.04
C LEU A 45 -10.21 0.62 7.17
N LEU A 46 -9.24 -0.29 7.33
CA LEU A 46 -9.53 -1.70 7.59
C LEU A 46 -10.33 -1.89 8.89
N LYS A 47 -10.07 -1.09 9.94
CA LYS A 47 -10.87 -1.11 11.18
C LYS A 47 -12.32 -0.67 11.01
N LYS A 48 -12.61 0.10 9.95
CA LYS A 48 -13.97 0.56 9.61
C LYS A 48 -14.67 -0.39 8.64
N ALA A 49 -14.00 -1.46 8.22
CA ALA A 49 -14.56 -2.41 7.27
C ALA A 49 -15.78 -3.10 7.88
N LYS A 50 -16.90 -3.05 7.16
CA LYS A 50 -18.13 -3.74 7.54
C LYS A 50 -18.23 -5.01 6.74
N LYS A 51 -18.55 -6.13 7.39
CA LYS A 51 -18.80 -7.38 6.68
C LYS A 51 -20.14 -7.26 5.92
N GLU A 52 -20.12 -7.54 4.63
CA GLU A 52 -21.29 -7.62 3.75
C GLU A 52 -21.17 -8.96 3.01
N ASP A 53 -22.05 -9.91 3.32
CA ASP A 53 -22.04 -11.28 2.80
C ASP A 53 -20.68 -12.00 2.90
N ASP A 54 -20.00 -12.15 1.76
CA ASP A 54 -18.76 -12.89 1.56
C ASP A 54 -17.51 -12.00 1.61
N HIS A 55 -17.66 -10.69 1.78
CA HIS A 55 -16.58 -9.72 1.76
C HIS A 55 -16.74 -8.64 2.83
N TYR A 56 -15.74 -7.77 2.91
CA TYR A 56 -15.77 -6.59 3.76
C TYR A 56 -15.73 -5.34 2.90
N VAL A 57 -16.57 -4.37 3.25
CA VAL A 57 -16.64 -3.10 2.54
C VAL A 57 -16.08 -1.99 3.41
N VAL A 58 -15.17 -1.22 2.82
CA VAL A 58 -14.60 0.00 3.39
C VAL A 58 -14.99 1.17 2.51
N ARG A 59 -15.70 2.14 3.09
CA ARG A 59 -16.08 3.38 2.40
C ARG A 59 -15.32 4.55 3.02
N GLN A 60 -14.56 5.28 2.21
CA GLN A 60 -13.86 6.49 2.64
C GLN A 60 -13.97 7.58 1.57
N LYS A 61 -14.62 8.69 1.92
CA LYS A 61 -14.95 9.76 0.96
C LYS A 61 -15.68 9.15 -0.24
N GLU A 62 -15.17 9.36 -1.44
CA GLU A 62 -15.71 8.85 -2.71
C GLU A 62 -15.11 7.48 -3.11
N ARG A 63 -14.36 6.82 -2.22
CA ARG A 63 -13.71 5.53 -2.52
C ARG A 63 -14.36 4.41 -1.73
N GLU A 64 -14.65 3.33 -2.44
CA GLU A 64 -15.09 2.05 -1.88
C GLU A 64 -14.04 0.98 -2.16
N PHE A 65 -13.76 0.15 -1.15
CA PHE A 65 -12.90 -1.01 -1.26
C PHE A 65 -13.68 -2.25 -0.83
N LEU A 66 -13.64 -3.29 -1.67
CA LEU A 66 -14.18 -4.62 -1.38
C LEU A 66 -13.03 -5.56 -1.05
N ILE A 67 -13.04 -6.15 0.14
CA ILE A 67 -11.96 -6.98 0.68
C ILE A 67 -12.49 -8.39 0.90
N TYR A 68 -11.95 -9.35 0.15
CA TYR A 68 -12.31 -10.75 0.25
C TYR A 68 -11.28 -11.48 1.10
N LEU A 69 -11.77 -12.26 2.07
CA LEU A 69 -10.96 -13.11 2.91
C LEU A 69 -11.14 -14.59 2.53
N ASP A 70 -10.11 -15.38 2.78
CA ASP A 70 -10.10 -16.82 2.68
C ASP A 70 -9.51 -17.38 3.98
N HIS A 71 -10.30 -18.09 4.77
CA HIS A 71 -9.91 -18.58 6.10
C HIS A 71 -9.20 -17.52 6.98
N GLY A 72 -9.69 -16.26 6.96
CA GLY A 72 -9.13 -15.14 7.75
C GLY A 72 -7.96 -14.41 7.08
N THR A 73 -7.50 -14.87 5.91
CA THR A 73 -6.40 -14.26 5.17
C THR A 73 -6.91 -13.45 3.98
N ILE A 74 -6.32 -12.28 3.72
CA ILE A 74 -6.74 -11.45 2.58
C ILE A 74 -6.40 -12.17 1.27
N LYS A 75 -7.42 -12.39 0.44
CA LYS A 75 -7.30 -13.05 -0.88
C LYS A 75 -7.29 -12.02 -2.01
N LYS A 76 -8.17 -11.02 -1.92
CA LYS A 76 -8.38 -10.04 -2.99
C LYS A 76 -8.91 -8.73 -2.44
N VAL A 77 -8.43 -7.62 -2.99
CA VAL A 77 -8.99 -6.28 -2.79
C VAL A 77 -9.40 -5.71 -4.13
N ILE A 78 -10.62 -5.17 -4.21
CA ILE A 78 -11.15 -4.48 -5.39
C ILE A 78 -11.45 -3.04 -5.02
N TYR A 79 -11.08 -2.09 -5.87
CA TYR A 79 -11.45 -0.68 -5.70
C TYR A 79 -11.56 0.03 -7.05
N LYS A 80 -12.33 1.11 -7.08
CA LYS A 80 -12.32 2.07 -8.21
C LYS A 80 -11.38 3.23 -7.92
N ASP A 81 -10.60 3.62 -8.92
CA ASP A 81 -9.81 4.84 -8.84
C ASP A 81 -10.65 6.08 -9.21
N ARG A 82 -10.02 7.27 -9.24
CA ARG A 82 -10.70 8.53 -9.55
C ARG A 82 -11.17 8.66 -11.00
N LEU A 83 -10.70 7.77 -11.87
CA LEU A 83 -11.05 7.71 -13.29
C LEU A 83 -12.02 6.55 -13.56
N ASP A 84 -12.67 6.03 -12.52
CA ASP A 84 -13.59 4.89 -12.56
C ASP A 84 -12.98 3.56 -13.02
N ASN A 85 -11.66 3.45 -13.11
CA ASN A 85 -11.02 2.17 -13.44
C ASN A 85 -11.17 1.21 -12.27
N THR A 86 -11.58 -0.02 -12.58
CA THR A 86 -11.65 -1.09 -11.58
C THR A 86 -10.29 -1.75 -11.43
N ASN A 87 -9.71 -1.62 -10.25
CA ASN A 87 -8.43 -2.21 -9.89
C ASN A 87 -8.66 -3.45 -9.02
N VAL A 88 -7.91 -4.52 -9.31
CA VAL A 88 -7.98 -5.78 -8.56
C VAL A 88 -6.59 -6.18 -8.10
N VAL A 89 -6.39 -6.23 -6.79
CA VAL A 89 -5.18 -6.75 -6.15
C VAL A 89 -5.45 -8.16 -5.66
N LYS A 90 -4.75 -9.16 -6.18
CA LYS A 90 -4.84 -10.56 -5.75
C LYS A 90 -3.61 -10.94 -4.91
N PHE A 91 -3.83 -11.58 -3.78
CA PHE A 91 -2.78 -12.10 -2.90
C PHE A 91 -2.65 -13.61 -3.15
N LEU A 92 -1.50 -14.04 -3.69
CA LEU A 92 -1.32 -15.42 -4.18
C LEU A 92 -0.73 -16.37 -3.13
N ASP A 93 0.24 -15.90 -2.33
CA ASP A 93 0.86 -16.65 -1.22
C ASP A 93 0.94 -15.75 0.04
N PRO A 94 -0.22 -15.34 0.59
CA PRO A 94 -0.24 -14.47 1.76
C PRO A 94 0.27 -15.21 3.01
N LYS A 95 1.24 -14.60 3.70
CA LYS A 95 1.78 -15.09 4.98
C LYS A 95 1.53 -14.05 6.08
N GLN A 96 1.15 -14.51 7.26
CA GLN A 96 0.79 -13.67 8.40
C GLN A 96 1.57 -14.08 9.64
N ASN A 97 1.71 -13.16 10.60
CA ASN A 97 2.35 -13.38 11.91
C ASN A 97 3.78 -13.90 11.84
N LEU A 98 4.49 -13.65 10.73
CA LEU A 98 5.91 -13.97 10.60
C LEU A 98 6.76 -12.86 11.24
N PRO A 99 7.88 -13.21 11.90
CA PRO A 99 8.87 -12.22 12.28
C PRO A 99 9.49 -11.61 11.01
N LEU A 100 9.59 -10.29 10.98
CA LEU A 100 10.22 -9.53 9.90
C LEU A 100 11.32 -8.66 10.50
N ASP A 101 12.46 -8.57 9.82
CA ASP A 101 13.52 -7.62 10.18
C ASP A 101 13.04 -6.20 9.92
N GLU A 102 13.07 -5.33 10.92
CA GLU A 102 12.61 -3.94 10.79
C GLU A 102 13.39 -3.16 9.71
N LYS A 103 14.64 -3.55 9.42
CA LYS A 103 15.48 -2.93 8.40
C LYS A 103 14.91 -3.02 6.99
N ILE A 104 14.00 -3.96 6.72
CA ILE A 104 13.35 -4.03 5.39
C ILE A 104 12.48 -2.80 5.13
N PHE A 105 12.03 -2.10 6.17
CA PHE A 105 11.19 -0.91 6.06
C PHE A 105 11.99 0.39 5.97
N GLU A 106 13.33 0.32 6.03
CA GLU A 106 14.22 1.46 5.87
C GLU A 106 14.49 1.72 4.38
N PRO A 107 14.14 2.91 3.84
CA PRO A 107 14.44 3.25 2.45
C PRO A 107 15.96 3.35 2.23
N LYS A 108 16.46 2.57 1.27
CA LYS A 108 17.84 2.70 0.77
C LYS A 108 17.82 3.62 -0.46
N ILE A 109 18.21 4.87 -0.25
CA ILE A 109 18.22 5.91 -1.28
C ILE A 109 19.63 6.01 -1.84
N ASP A 110 19.75 5.98 -3.16
CA ASP A 110 20.99 6.29 -3.87
C ASP A 110 21.24 7.80 -3.78
N PRO A 111 22.44 8.26 -3.34
CA PRO A 111 22.74 9.68 -3.24
C PRO A 111 22.70 10.44 -4.58
N GLU A 112 22.79 9.73 -5.71
CA GLU A 112 22.72 10.34 -7.04
C GLU A 112 21.28 10.61 -7.51
N TYR A 113 20.28 10.06 -6.80
CA TYR A 113 18.88 10.23 -7.21
C TYR A 113 18.35 11.62 -6.85
N ASP A 114 17.54 12.19 -7.75
CA ASP A 114 16.84 13.44 -7.48
C ASP A 114 15.79 13.24 -6.38
N ILE A 115 15.69 14.21 -5.46
CA ILE A 115 14.78 14.15 -4.32
C ILE A 115 13.71 15.24 -4.45
N ILE A 116 12.47 14.79 -4.65
CA ILE A 116 11.29 15.65 -4.74
C ILE A 116 10.51 15.59 -3.42
N HIS A 117 10.18 16.77 -2.89
CA HIS A 117 9.37 16.93 -1.68
C HIS A 117 7.95 17.40 -2.04
N GLU A 118 6.93 16.70 -1.53
CA GLU A 118 5.49 16.93 -1.79
C GLU A 118 4.63 17.04 -0.51
#